data_AF-A0AAW7VKT7-F1
#
_entry.id   AF-A0AAW7VKT7-F1
#
_cell.length_a   1.000
_cell.length_b   1.000
_cell.length_c   1.000
_cell.angle_alpha   90.00
_cell.angle_beta   90.00
_cell.angle_gamma   90.00
#
_symmetry.space_group_name_H-M   'P 1'
#
loop_
_entity.id
_entity.type
_entity.pdbx_description
1 polymer ?
#
loop_
_entity_poly.entity_id
_entity_poly.type
_entity_poly.pdbx_seq_one_letter_code
_entity_poly.pdbx_strand_id
1 'polypeptide(L)'
;RGKAWPRDNDADLNRFLRALAARLTRIEYDASRLHVEMRPETTLQLLPEWEQYLALPECGIAATTTEARRRAVVEKYRRKGGLATWQIEAAAAALG
;
A
#
# COMPACT_ATOMS: atom_id res chain seq x y z
N ARG A 1 8.12 32.91 36.06
CA ARG A 1 7.92 31.61 35.39
C ARG A 1 6.49 31.56 34.86
N GLY A 2 6.27 31.19 33.60
CA GLY A 2 4.96 31.30 32.94
C GLY A 2 4.00 30.16 33.34
N LYS A 3 2.82 30.51 33.86
CA LYS A 3 1.75 29.54 34.21
C LYS A 3 1.22 28.77 32.99
N ALA A 4 1.47 29.27 31.78
CA ALA A 4 0.99 28.69 30.53
C ALA A 4 1.69 27.38 30.13
N TRP A 5 2.87 27.05 30.68
CA TRP A 5 3.63 25.85 30.28
C TRP A 5 4.10 25.03 31.49
N PRO A 6 3.19 24.31 32.16
CA PRO A 6 3.55 23.42 33.26
C PRO A 6 4.46 22.28 32.79
N ARG A 7 5.47 21.93 33.60
CA ARG A 7 6.39 20.79 33.34
C ARG A 7 5.94 19.49 34.01
N ASP A 8 4.87 19.55 34.79
CA ASP A 8 4.28 18.36 35.39
C ASP A 8 3.68 17.49 34.29
N ASN A 9 4.08 16.22 34.27
CA ASN A 9 3.63 15.22 33.31
C ASN A 9 2.12 14.98 33.35
N ASP A 10 1.50 15.21 34.50
CA ASP A 10 0.07 14.99 34.72
C ASP A 10 -0.78 16.24 34.50
N ALA A 11 -0.14 17.38 34.18
CA ALA A 11 -0.87 18.58 33.78
C ALA A 11 -1.72 18.32 32.52
N ASP A 12 -2.92 18.90 32.47
CA ASP A 12 -3.86 18.70 31.36
C ASP A 12 -3.26 19.02 29.99
N LEU A 13 -2.42 20.05 29.91
CA LEU A 13 -1.67 20.38 28.69
C LEU A 13 -0.81 19.20 28.22
N ASN A 14 -0.03 18.59 29.11
CA ASN A 14 0.87 17.50 28.75
C ASN A 14 0.09 16.21 28.43
N ARG A 15 -1.03 15.96 29.12
CA ARG A 15 -1.95 14.87 28.76
C ARG A 15 -2.51 15.05 27.34
N PHE A 16 -2.96 16.26 27.00
CA PHE A 16 -3.43 16.60 25.66
C PHE A 16 -2.32 16.44 24.61
N LEU A 17 -1.14 16.99 24.86
CA LEU A 17 -0.01 16.91 23.93
C LEU A 17 0.42 15.46 23.67
N ARG A 18 0.41 14.58 24.68
CA ARG A 18 0.70 13.14 24.49
C ARG A 18 -0.35 12.44 23.64
N ALA A 19 -1.63 12.73 23.87
CA ALA A 19 -2.71 12.18 23.06
C ALA A 19 -2.58 12.61 21.59
N LEU A 20 -2.21 13.88 21.34
CA LEU A 20 -1.94 14.39 20.01
C LEU A 20 -0.71 13.74 19.37
N ALA A 21 0.40 13.65 20.11
CA ALA A 21 1.65 13.06 19.65
C ALA A 21 1.46 11.61 19.15
N ALA A 22 0.70 10.79 19.88
CA ALA A 22 0.43 9.42 19.47
C ALA A 22 -0.23 9.32 18.09
N ARG A 23 -1.14 10.25 17.75
CA ARG A 23 -1.78 10.27 16.44
C ARG A 23 -0.84 10.79 15.34
N LEU A 24 0.00 11.77 15.65
CA LEU A 24 1.03 12.27 14.72
C LEU A 24 2.06 11.19 14.39
N THR A 25 2.53 10.45 15.39
CA THR A 25 3.46 9.32 15.17
C THR A 25 2.87 8.25 14.24
N ARG A 26 1.57 7.95 14.37
CA ARG A 26 0.91 7.01 13.47
C ARG A 26 0.87 7.52 12.03
N ILE A 27 0.54 8.80 11.83
CA ILE A 27 0.51 9.41 10.50
C ILE A 27 1.90 9.42 9.87
N GLU A 28 2.94 9.75 10.65
CA GLU A 28 4.32 9.71 10.17
C GLU A 28 4.75 8.29 9.77
N TYR A 29 4.37 7.29 10.56
CA TYR A 29 4.59 5.88 10.22
C TYR A 29 3.90 5.49 8.91
N ASP A 30 2.60 5.80 8.77
CA ASP A 30 1.82 5.49 7.56
C ASP A 30 2.41 6.20 6.33
N ALA A 31 2.79 7.47 6.46
CA ALA A 31 3.42 8.25 5.40
C ALA A 31 4.77 7.65 4.97
N SER A 32 5.60 7.21 5.92
CA SER A 32 6.89 6.57 5.61
C SER A 32 6.74 5.26 4.83
N ARG A 33 5.63 4.54 5.03
CA ARG A 33 5.32 3.28 4.35
C ARG A 33 4.77 3.45 2.94
N LEU A 34 4.38 4.68 2.56
CA LEU A 34 3.78 4.94 1.25
C LEU A 34 4.67 4.45 0.11
N HIS A 35 5.99 4.58 0.21
CA HIS A 35 6.93 4.08 -0.81
C HIS A 35 6.85 2.57 -1.04
N VAL A 36 6.52 1.80 -0.01
CA VAL A 36 6.31 0.34 -0.11
C VAL A 36 4.96 0.04 -0.76
N GLU A 37 3.94 0.83 -0.46
CA GLU A 37 2.61 0.70 -1.04
C GLU A 37 2.55 1.14 -2.51
N MET A 38 3.44 2.05 -2.93
CA MET A 38 3.59 2.50 -4.31
C MET A 38 4.17 1.44 -5.27
N ARG A 39 4.54 0.25 -4.79
CA ARG A 39 5.01 -0.86 -5.64
C ARG A 39 4.00 -2.01 -5.56
N PRO A 40 3.52 -2.53 -6.71
CA PRO A 40 2.50 -3.56 -6.72
C PRO A 40 2.97 -4.87 -6.08
N GLU A 41 4.29 -5.13 -6.05
CA GLU A 41 4.85 -6.33 -5.42
C GLU A 41 4.77 -6.31 -3.89
N THR A 42 4.72 -5.12 -3.28
CA THR A 42 4.82 -4.94 -1.84
C THR A 42 3.60 -4.25 -1.21
N THR A 43 2.63 -3.81 -2.02
CA THR A 43 1.40 -3.19 -1.52
C THR A 43 0.56 -4.15 -0.68
N LEU A 44 -0.08 -3.58 0.34
CA LEU A 44 -1.09 -4.21 1.18
C LEU A 44 -2.30 -3.28 1.36
N GLN A 45 -2.05 -2.04 1.79
CA GLN A 45 -3.11 -1.05 2.03
C GLN A 45 -3.66 -0.47 0.73
N LEU A 46 -2.79 -0.15 -0.23
CA LEU A 46 -3.21 0.44 -1.53
C LEU A 46 -3.64 -0.60 -2.56
N LEU A 47 -3.82 -1.87 -2.17
CA LEU A 47 -4.23 -2.93 -3.08
C LEU A 47 -5.57 -2.64 -3.79
N PRO A 48 -6.62 -2.11 -3.11
CA PRO A 48 -7.86 -1.73 -3.80
C PRO A 48 -7.68 -0.65 -4.86
N GLU A 49 -6.84 0.36 -4.59
CA GLU A 49 -6.54 1.46 -5.52
C GLU A 49 -5.77 0.95 -6.73
N TRP A 50 -4.84 0.02 -6.53
CA TRP A 50 -4.14 -0.68 -7.61
C TRP A 50 -5.10 -1.48 -8.50
N GLU A 51 -6.03 -2.21 -7.89
CA GLU A 51 -7.05 -2.97 -8.62
C GLU A 51 -7.97 -2.04 -9.42
N GLN A 52 -8.40 -0.92 -8.83
CA GLN A 52 -9.18 0.08 -9.53
C GLN A 52 -8.40 0.69 -10.70
N TYR A 53 -7.14 1.09 -10.48
CA TYR A 53 -6.27 1.66 -11.51
C TYR A 53 -6.07 0.70 -12.69
N LEU A 54 -5.91 -0.59 -12.40
CA LEU A 54 -5.74 -1.63 -13.40
C LEU A 54 -7.07 -2.26 -13.84
N ALA A 55 -8.24 -1.74 -13.45
CA ALA A 55 -9.54 -2.32 -13.78
C ALA A 55 -9.62 -3.86 -13.55
N LEU A 56 -9.17 -4.31 -12.37
CA LEU A 56 -9.29 -5.69 -11.90
C LEU A 56 -10.51 -5.84 -10.96
N PRO A 57 -11.17 -7.01 -10.93
CA PRO A 57 -10.96 -8.19 -11.78
C PRO A 57 -11.61 -8.06 -13.17
N GLU A 58 -10.96 -8.56 -14.22
CA GLU A 58 -11.45 -8.41 -15.61
C GLU A 58 -12.60 -9.37 -15.98
N CYS A 59 -12.61 -10.59 -15.43
CA CYS A 59 -13.52 -11.67 -15.86
C CYS A 59 -14.59 -12.01 -14.81
N GLY A 60 -14.86 -11.10 -13.86
CA GLY A 60 -15.84 -11.32 -12.78
C GLY A 60 -15.42 -12.35 -11.72
N ILE A 61 -14.30 -13.04 -11.91
CA ILE A 61 -13.72 -13.94 -10.90
C ILE A 61 -12.75 -13.12 -10.05
N ALA A 62 -13.22 -12.72 -8.87
CA ALA A 62 -12.37 -12.08 -7.88
C ALA A 62 -11.48 -13.13 -7.21
N ALA A 63 -10.18 -12.84 -7.12
CA ALA A 63 -9.27 -13.61 -6.28
C ALA A 63 -9.68 -13.47 -4.81
N THR A 64 -9.73 -14.58 -4.08
CA THR A 64 -10.24 -14.61 -2.70
C THR A 64 -9.18 -14.26 -1.66
N THR A 65 -7.89 -14.43 -1.98
CA THR A 65 -6.78 -14.13 -1.08
C THR A 65 -6.06 -12.84 -1.48
N THR A 66 -5.58 -12.10 -0.49
CA THR A 66 -4.77 -10.87 -0.70
C THR A 66 -3.55 -11.15 -1.58
N GLU A 67 -2.91 -12.30 -1.41
CA GLU A 67 -1.75 -12.69 -2.24
C GLU A 67 -2.15 -12.93 -3.70
N ALA A 68 -3.24 -13.64 -3.95
CA ALA A 68 -3.72 -13.87 -5.32
C ALA A 68 -4.14 -12.56 -6.00
N ARG A 69 -4.80 -11.66 -5.27
CA ARG A 69 -5.14 -10.31 -5.72
C ARG A 69 -3.90 -9.50 -6.08
N ARG A 70 -2.88 -9.49 -5.21
CA ARG A 70 -1.60 -8.81 -5.47
C ARG A 70 -0.86 -9.39 -6.68
N ARG A 71 -0.84 -10.72 -6.84
CA ARG A 71 -0.24 -11.36 -8.04
C ARG A 71 -0.92 -10.92 -9.33
N ALA A 72 -2.26 -10.78 -9.35
CA ALA A 72 -2.99 -10.29 -10.51
C ALA A 72 -2.63 -8.82 -10.84
N VAL A 73 -2.52 -7.97 -9.82
CA VAL A 73 -2.04 -6.58 -9.96
C VAL A 73 -0.63 -6.56 -10.55
N VAL A 74 0.30 -7.35 -9.99
CA VAL A 74 1.70 -7.42 -10.46
C VAL A 74 1.78 -7.90 -11.91
N GLU A 75 1.04 -8.95 -12.27
CA GLU A 75 0.98 -9.47 -13.64
C GLU A 75 0.51 -8.37 -14.60
N LYS A 76 -0.66 -7.78 -14.34
CA LYS A 76 -1.24 -6.79 -15.25
C LYS A 76 -0.39 -5.51 -15.35
N TYR A 77 0.19 -5.05 -14.25
CA TYR A 77 1.10 -3.90 -14.25
C TYR A 77 2.38 -4.16 -15.05
N ARG A 78 2.92 -5.39 -15.00
CA ARG A 78 4.13 -5.78 -15.73
C ARG A 78 3.88 -6.19 -17.17
N ARG A 79 2.63 -6.41 -17.56
CA ARG A 79 2.23 -6.78 -18.92
C ARG A 79 2.49 -5.64 -19.91
N LYS A 80 3.77 -5.41 -20.23
CA LYS A 80 4.22 -4.56 -21.32
C LYS A 80 4.12 -5.40 -22.59
N GLY A 81 3.04 -5.20 -23.32
CA GLY A 81 2.82 -5.87 -24.59
C GLY A 81 3.96 -5.58 -25.56
N GLY A 82 4.50 -6.64 -26.16
CA GLY A 82 5.43 -6.57 -27.27
C GLY A 82 5.33 -7.86 -28.06
N LEU A 83 5.47 -7.76 -29.38
CA LEU A 83 5.40 -8.89 -30.30
C LEU A 83 6.80 -9.49 -30.57
N ALA A 84 7.75 -9.27 -29.67
CA ALA A 84 9.07 -9.88 -29.79
C ALA A 84 8.96 -11.38 -29.54
N THR A 85 9.64 -12.18 -30.37
CA THR A 85 9.56 -13.65 -30.35
C THR A 85 9.79 -14.22 -28.96
N TRP A 86 10.80 -13.75 -28.24
CA TRP A 86 11.13 -14.21 -26.89
C TRP A 86 10.01 -13.99 -25.86
N GLN A 87 9.17 -12.96 -26.02
CA GLN A 87 8.03 -12.72 -25.13
C GLN A 87 6.90 -13.72 -25.38
N ILE A 88 6.68 -14.08 -26.66
CA ILE A 88 5.66 -15.06 -27.06
C ILE A 88 6.09 -16.46 -26.61
N GLU A 89 7.36 -16.82 -26.78
CA GLU A 89 7.93 -18.09 -26.30
C GLU A 89 7.78 -18.23 -24.78
N ALA A 90 8.10 -17.18 -24.02
CA ALA A 90 7.94 -17.18 -22.56
C ALA A 90 6.47 -17.32 -22.13
N ALA A 91 5.54 -16.66 -22.83
CA ALA A 91 4.11 -16.78 -22.56
C ALA A 91 3.59 -18.20 -22.87
N ALA A 92 4.04 -18.81 -23.97
CA ALA A 92 3.70 -20.18 -24.32
C ALA A 92 4.21 -21.18 -23.26
N ALA A 93 5.47 -21.05 -22.84
CA ALA A 93 6.06 -21.92 -21.83
C ALA A 93 5.35 -21.85 -20.46
N ALA A 94 4.74 -20.70 -20.12
CA ALA A 94 3.97 -20.55 -18.89
C ALA A 94 2.60 -21.26 -18.93
N LEU A 95 2.09 -21.59 -20.12
CA LEU A 95 0.78 -22.24 -20.32
C LEU A 95 0.86 -23.77 -20.42
N GLY A 96 2.05 -24.35 -20.64
CA GLY A 96 2.28 -25.80 -20.80
C GLY A 96 2.42 -26.19 -22.26
#